data_AF-A0A7Y4ZZD5-F1
#
_entry.id   AF-A0A7Y4ZZD5-F1
#
_cell.length_a   1.000
_cell.length_b   1.000
_cell.length_c   1.000
_cell.angle_alpha   90.00
_cell.angle_beta   90.00
_cell.angle_gamma   90.00
#
_symmetry.space_group_name_H-M   'P 1'
#
loop_
_entity.id
_entity.type
_entity.pdbx_description
1 polymer ?
#
loop_
_entity_poly.entity_id
_entity_poly.type
_entity_poly.pdbx_seq_one_letter_code
_entity_poly.pdbx_strand_id
1 'polypeptide(L)'
;MLKKIFCVIVACLMSFHIACAEESLASENIIAKVKFVEEDSADCSISDGKLISIQNTDPTQTLQVWVDRWFMNVQTADHTKQTLPPKAAPMPLGCSIVRAGGKQHWTIYSVKAMDSLKVLNELTH
;
A
#
# COMPACT_ATOMS: atom_id res chain seq x y z
N MET A 1 23.01 21.44 -53.11
CA MET A 1 21.90 20.47 -53.02
C MET A 1 21.96 19.59 -51.77
N LEU A 2 23.14 19.33 -51.19
CA LEU A 2 23.31 18.48 -49.98
C LEU A 2 22.83 19.10 -48.65
N LYS A 3 22.63 20.42 -48.61
CA LYS A 3 22.26 21.18 -47.40
C LYS A 3 20.77 21.12 -47.04
N LYS A 4 19.91 20.75 -48.00
CA LYS A 4 18.45 20.69 -47.80
C LYS A 4 17.96 19.34 -47.27
N ILE A 5 18.76 18.29 -47.42
CA ILE A 5 18.41 16.93 -46.96
C ILE A 5 18.60 16.81 -45.43
N PHE A 6 19.54 17.56 -44.85
CA PHE A 6 19.84 17.49 -43.41
C PHE A 6 18.74 18.09 -42.52
N CYS A 7 17.91 19.01 -43.04
CA CYS A 7 16.82 19.61 -42.25
C CYS A 7 15.61 18.69 -42.08
N VAL A 8 15.41 17.71 -42.97
CA VAL A 8 14.19 16.87 -42.95
C VAL A 8 14.30 15.72 -41.93
N ILE A 9 15.51 15.24 -41.64
CA ILE A 9 15.72 14.11 -40.73
C ILE A 9 15.64 14.55 -39.25
N VAL A 10 16.04 15.79 -38.93
CA VAL A 10 16.03 16.30 -37.55
C VAL A 10 14.61 16.61 -37.03
N ALA A 11 13.66 16.93 -37.92
CA ALA A 11 12.29 17.22 -37.53
C ALA A 11 11.46 15.97 -37.17
N CYS A 12 11.88 14.77 -37.60
CA CYS A 12 11.11 13.54 -37.38
C CYS A 12 11.46 12.83 -36.05
N LEU A 13 12.62 13.13 -35.46
CA LEU A 13 13.08 12.51 -34.21
C LEU A 13 12.59 13.22 -32.94
N MET A 14 11.96 14.39 -33.07
CA MET A 14 11.52 15.21 -31.92
C MET A 14 10.05 14.97 -31.50
N SER A 15 9.33 14.07 -32.18
CA SER A 15 7.90 13.84 -31.93
C SER A 15 7.59 12.60 -31.08
N PHE A 16 8.59 11.91 -30.53
CA PHE A 16 8.42 10.59 -29.89
C PHE A 16 8.70 10.58 -28.38
N HIS A 17 8.59 11.71 -27.67
CA HIS A 17 8.98 11.81 -26.24
C HIS A 17 7.89 12.34 -25.29
N ILE A 18 6.61 12.32 -25.67
CA ILE A 18 5.55 12.78 -24.76
C ILE A 18 4.47 11.69 -24.63
N ALA A 19 4.82 10.62 -23.94
CA ALA A 19 3.85 9.75 -23.28
C ALA A 19 4.59 9.03 -22.14
N CYS A 20 3.95 8.93 -20.98
CA CYS A 20 4.40 8.26 -19.76
C CYS A 20 5.23 9.11 -18.78
N ALA A 21 4.56 9.98 -18.01
CA ALA A 21 5.10 10.45 -16.72
C ALA A 21 4.03 10.94 -15.71
N GLU A 22 2.78 10.43 -15.72
CA GLU A 22 1.75 10.87 -14.74
C GLU A 22 1.40 9.85 -13.65
N GLU A 23 1.96 8.63 -13.66
CA GLU A 23 1.49 7.56 -12.76
C GLU A 23 2.13 7.58 -11.36
N SER A 24 3.21 8.34 -11.16
CA SER A 24 3.98 8.30 -9.91
C SER A 24 3.30 9.02 -8.74
N LEU A 25 2.80 10.25 -8.96
CA LEU A 25 2.27 11.11 -7.89
C LEU A 25 0.94 10.61 -7.28
N ALA A 26 0.12 9.92 -8.09
CA ALA A 26 -1.13 9.34 -7.60
C ALA A 26 -0.87 8.16 -6.64
N SER A 27 0.20 7.40 -6.85
CA SER A 27 0.54 6.22 -6.05
C SER A 27 1.13 6.56 -4.67
N GLU A 28 1.94 7.62 -4.57
CA GLU A 28 2.49 8.04 -3.27
C GLU A 28 1.40 8.60 -2.36
N ASN A 29 0.42 9.32 -2.93
CA ASN A 29 -0.69 9.91 -2.18
C ASN A 29 -1.59 8.84 -1.55
N ILE A 30 -1.84 7.73 -2.24
CA ILE A 30 -2.73 6.69 -1.72
C ILE A 30 -2.10 5.89 -0.57
N ILE A 31 -0.78 5.70 -0.56
CA ILE A 31 -0.07 5.06 0.57
C ILE A 31 -0.23 5.92 1.84
N ALA A 32 -0.16 7.25 1.70
CA ALA A 32 -0.37 8.18 2.81
C ALA A 32 -1.79 8.12 3.43
N LYS A 33 -2.73 7.43 2.79
CA LYS A 33 -4.08 7.17 3.32
C LYS A 33 -4.16 5.94 4.22
N VAL A 34 -3.08 5.18 4.35
CA VAL A 34 -3.02 4.01 5.24
C VAL A 34 -2.19 4.35 6.47
N LYS A 35 -2.67 3.98 7.65
CA LYS A 35 -1.91 4.14 8.90
C LYS A 35 -1.91 2.84 9.71
N PHE A 36 -0.82 2.63 10.44
CA PHE A 36 -0.80 1.68 11.54
C PHE A 36 -1.29 2.37 12.82
N VAL A 37 -2.01 1.63 13.64
CA VAL A 37 -2.53 2.08 14.94
C VAL A 37 -2.03 1.09 15.99
N GLU A 38 -1.45 1.61 17.06
CA GLU A 38 -1.01 0.80 18.20
C GLU A 38 -1.94 1.04 19.38
N GLU A 39 -2.44 -0.04 19.97
CA GLU A 39 -3.39 0.02 21.07
C GLU A 39 -3.00 -0.96 22.18
N ASP A 40 -3.39 -0.63 23.41
CA ASP A 40 -3.31 -1.56 24.52
C ASP A 40 -4.39 -2.63 24.39
N SER A 41 -3.98 -3.89 24.45
CA SER A 41 -4.87 -5.06 24.44
C SER A 41 -4.40 -6.05 25.48
N ALA A 42 -5.33 -6.58 26.29
CA ALA A 42 -5.03 -7.51 27.36
C ALA A 42 -4.18 -8.71 26.85
N ASP A 43 -4.47 -9.22 25.65
CA ASP A 43 -3.74 -10.34 25.07
C ASP A 43 -2.30 -10.01 24.71
N CYS A 44 -2.03 -8.79 24.25
CA CYS A 44 -0.70 -8.34 23.86
C CYS A 44 0.12 -7.84 25.06
N SER A 45 -0.55 -7.26 26.07
CA SER A 45 0.08 -6.78 27.29
C SER A 45 0.70 -7.90 28.13
N ILE A 46 0.26 -9.16 27.98
CA ILE A 46 0.88 -10.33 28.61
C ILE A 46 2.37 -10.46 28.25
N SER A 47 2.78 -9.93 27.10
CA SER A 47 4.17 -9.97 26.63
C SER A 47 4.77 -8.57 26.47
N ASP A 48 4.26 -7.59 27.23
CA ASP A 48 4.63 -6.18 27.15
C ASP A 48 4.52 -5.60 25.73
N GLY A 49 3.62 -6.17 24.92
CA GLY A 49 3.35 -5.77 23.55
C GLY A 49 2.10 -4.89 23.41
N LYS A 50 1.94 -4.32 22.23
CA LYS A 50 0.74 -3.58 21.80
C LYS A 50 0.05 -4.33 20.68
N LEU A 51 -1.27 -4.21 20.56
CA LEU A 51 -1.98 -4.64 19.36
C LEU A 51 -1.65 -3.66 18.24
N ILE A 52 -1.14 -4.17 17.13
CA ILE A 52 -0.95 -3.41 15.90
C ILE A 52 -2.13 -3.68 14.98
N SER A 53 -2.76 -2.61 14.54
CA SER A 53 -3.87 -2.60 13.59
C SER A 53 -3.54 -1.72 12.40
N ILE A 54 -4.22 -1.93 11.28
CA ILE A 54 -4.10 -1.10 10.08
C ILE A 54 -5.43 -0.43 9.77
N GLN A 55 -5.40 0.84 9.37
CA GLN A 55 -6.60 1.61 9.10
C GLN A 55 -6.48 2.40 7.80
N ASN A 56 -7.58 2.41 7.05
CA ASN A 56 -7.81 3.33 5.95
C ASN A 56 -8.32 4.67 6.48
N THR A 57 -7.61 5.76 6.16
CA THR A 57 -7.96 7.14 6.51
C THR A 57 -8.63 7.90 5.36
N ASP A 58 -8.75 7.29 4.18
CA ASP A 58 -9.54 7.82 3.09
C ASP A 58 -11.04 7.76 3.45
N PRO A 59 -11.77 8.88 3.33
CA PRO A 59 -13.17 8.94 3.73
C PRO A 59 -14.13 8.32 2.71
N THR A 60 -13.70 8.00 1.49
CA THR A 60 -14.58 7.61 0.38
C THR A 60 -14.15 6.32 -0.33
N GLN A 61 -12.86 6.02 -0.41
CA GLN A 61 -12.35 4.89 -1.17
C GLN A 61 -12.09 3.67 -0.29
N THR A 62 -12.38 2.48 -0.80
CA THR A 62 -11.91 1.21 -0.23
C THR A 62 -10.49 0.95 -0.74
N LEU A 63 -9.59 0.58 0.16
CA LEU A 63 -8.19 0.29 -0.19
C LEU A 63 -7.91 -1.21 -0.04
N GLN A 64 -7.28 -1.81 -1.04
CA GLN A 64 -6.58 -3.08 -0.87
C GLN A 64 -5.13 -2.79 -0.53
N VAL A 65 -4.71 -3.22 0.66
CA VAL A 65 -3.37 -3.01 1.20
C VAL A 65 -2.68 -4.35 1.35
N TRP A 66 -1.52 -4.51 0.73
CA TRP A 66 -0.64 -5.64 0.99
C TRP A 66 0.38 -5.21 2.03
N VAL A 67 0.52 -6.00 3.08
CA VAL A 67 1.49 -5.77 4.15
C VAL A 67 2.51 -6.89 4.20
N ASP A 68 3.74 -6.49 4.50
CA ASP A 68 4.83 -7.38 4.87
C ASP A 68 4.89 -7.48 6.38
N ARG A 69 4.98 -8.70 6.91
CA ARG A 69 5.29 -8.90 8.31
C ARG A 69 6.80 -9.10 8.47
N TRP A 70 7.33 -8.47 9.51
CA TRP A 70 8.69 -8.66 9.97
C TRP A 70 8.66 -9.36 11.31
N PHE A 71 9.35 -10.47 11.44
CA PHE A 71 9.49 -11.20 12.69
C PHE A 71 10.97 -11.31 13.03
N MET A 72 11.36 -10.85 14.23
CA MET A 72 12.75 -10.84 14.68
C MET A 72 13.70 -10.17 13.68
N ASN A 73 13.25 -9.06 13.07
CA ASN A 73 13.95 -8.30 12.02
C ASN A 73 14.17 -9.05 10.70
N VAL A 74 13.44 -10.14 10.47
CA VAL A 74 13.42 -10.87 9.19
C VAL A 74 12.03 -10.72 8.57
N GLN A 75 11.99 -10.22 7.33
CA GLN A 75 10.76 -10.15 6.54
C GLN A 75 10.26 -11.58 6.24
N THR A 76 8.99 -11.85 6.52
CA THR A 76 8.35 -13.10 6.15
C THR A 76 8.00 -13.08 4.66
N ALA A 77 7.92 -14.26 4.04
CA ALA A 77 7.76 -14.36 2.58
C ALA A 77 6.35 -13.96 2.08
N ASP A 78 5.38 -13.81 2.98
CA ASP A 78 3.98 -13.56 2.69
C ASP A 78 3.65 -12.06 2.63
N HIS A 79 3.07 -11.63 1.51
CA HIS A 79 2.39 -10.34 1.38
C HIS A 79 0.91 -10.53 1.71
N THR A 80 0.52 -10.24 2.95
CA THR A 80 -0.87 -10.45 3.38
C THR A 80 -1.75 -9.31 2.87
N LYS A 81 -2.83 -9.66 2.15
CA LYS A 81 -3.83 -8.70 1.65
C LYS A 81 -4.83 -8.32 2.75
N GLN A 82 -5.08 -7.02 2.89
CA GLN A 82 -6.10 -6.42 3.74
C GLN A 82 -7.03 -5.59 2.88
N THR A 83 -8.35 -5.78 3.01
CA THR A 83 -9.34 -4.93 2.35
C THR A 83 -9.89 -3.97 3.41
N LEU A 84 -9.65 -2.67 3.24
CA LEU A 84 -9.93 -1.64 4.23
C LEU A 84 -11.01 -0.68 3.70
N PRO A 85 -12.28 -0.85 4.10
CA PRO A 85 -13.35 0.06 3.73
C PRO A 85 -13.13 1.47 4.31
N PRO A 86 -13.69 2.51 3.67
CA PRO A 86 -13.64 3.86 4.21
C PRO A 86 -14.38 3.92 5.55
N LYS A 87 -13.86 4.71 6.50
CA LYS A 87 -14.45 4.93 7.84
C LYS A 87 -14.63 3.67 8.70
N ALA A 88 -14.02 2.54 8.32
CA ALA A 88 -14.01 1.34 9.14
C ALA A 88 -13.10 1.50 10.36
N ALA A 89 -13.36 0.70 11.39
CA ALA A 89 -12.46 0.56 12.53
C ALA A 89 -11.09 0.01 12.08
N PRO A 90 -9.99 0.28 12.81
CA PRO A 90 -8.71 -0.35 12.56
C PRO A 90 -8.82 -1.87 12.54
N MET A 91 -8.28 -2.50 11.50
CA MET A 91 -8.27 -3.95 11.33
C MET A 91 -7.03 -4.55 12.02
N PRO A 92 -7.18 -5.50 12.94
CA PRO A 92 -6.05 -6.04 13.71
C PRO A 92 -5.13 -6.89 12.83
N LEU A 93 -3.82 -6.71 13.00
CA LEU A 93 -2.77 -7.52 12.37
C LEU A 93 -2.12 -8.48 13.37
N GLY A 94 -1.92 -8.05 14.62
CA GLY A 94 -1.37 -8.88 15.70
C GLY A 94 -0.60 -8.08 16.74
N CYS A 95 -0.07 -8.76 17.77
CA CYS A 95 0.72 -8.12 18.82
C CYS A 95 2.12 -7.74 18.33
N SER A 96 2.69 -6.61 18.76
CA SER A 96 4.09 -6.23 18.44
C SER A 96 5.14 -7.15 19.06
N ILE A 97 4.76 -7.91 20.10
CA ILE A 97 5.58 -8.94 20.73
C ILE A 97 4.73 -10.20 20.85
N VAL A 98 5.21 -11.33 20.32
CA VAL A 98 4.52 -12.63 20.47
C VAL A 98 4.77 -13.21 21.87
N ARG A 99 3.93 -14.16 22.31
CA ARG A 99 4.04 -14.78 23.65
C ARG A 99 5.41 -15.37 24.01
N ALA A 100 6.20 -15.75 23.01
CA ALA A 100 7.57 -16.25 23.20
C ALA A 100 8.65 -15.12 23.24
N GLY A 101 8.25 -13.85 23.31
CA GLY A 101 9.15 -12.68 23.36
C GLY A 101 9.68 -12.20 22.00
N GLY A 102 9.24 -12.83 20.90
CA GLY A 102 9.67 -12.42 19.56
C GLY A 102 9.05 -11.11 19.12
N LYS A 103 9.87 -10.14 18.70
CA LYS A 103 9.38 -8.86 18.16
C LYS A 103 8.83 -9.03 16.76
N GLN A 104 7.73 -8.36 16.46
CA GLN A 104 7.22 -8.24 15.10
C GLN A 104 6.66 -6.86 14.80
N HIS A 105 6.71 -6.49 13.52
CA HIS A 105 6.09 -5.29 13.00
C HIS A 105 5.64 -5.51 11.56
N TRP A 106 4.95 -4.52 10.99
CA TRP A 106 4.45 -4.58 9.63
C TRP A 106 4.94 -3.37 8.82
N THR A 107 5.12 -3.57 7.52
CA THR A 107 5.37 -2.49 6.55
C THR A 107 4.38 -2.61 5.41
N ILE A 108 4.09 -1.49 4.75
CA ILE A 108 3.21 -1.47 3.57
C ILE A 108 4.04 -1.92 2.36
N TYR A 109 3.61 -3.01 1.72
CA TYR A 109 4.20 -3.49 0.46
C TYR A 109 3.61 -2.72 -0.74
N SER A 110 2.28 -2.68 -0.83
CA SER A 110 1.58 -1.91 -1.87
C SER A 110 0.16 -1.57 -1.46
N VAL A 111 -0.41 -0.53 -2.10
CA VAL A 111 -1.78 -0.07 -1.88
C VAL A 111 -2.46 0.10 -3.23
N LYS A 112 -3.72 -0.32 -3.34
CA LYS A 112 -4.56 -0.12 -4.51
C LYS A 112 -5.92 0.43 -4.10
N ALA A 113 -6.38 1.50 -4.75
CA ALA A 113 -7.77 1.92 -4.68
C ALA A 113 -8.64 0.85 -5.35
N MET A 114 -9.73 0.46 -4.71
CA MET A 114 -10.75 -0.34 -5.36
C MET A 114 -11.74 0.56 -6.09
N ASP A 115 -12.00 0.24 -7.36
CA ASP A 115 -13.13 0.83 -8.07
C ASP A 115 -14.45 0.43 -7.40
N SER A 116 -15.37 1.39 -7.27
CA SER A 116 -16.67 1.20 -6.61
C SER A 116 -17.51 0.04 -7.15
N LEU A 117 -17.29 -0.35 -8.42
CA LEU A 117 -17.96 -1.49 -9.06
C LEU A 117 -17.40 -2.85 -8.62
N LYS A 118 -16.13 -2.94 -8.18
CA LYS A 118 -15.51 -4.20 -7.75
C LYS A 118 -15.79 -4.54 -6.29
N VAL A 119 -15.99 -3.53 -5.44
CA VAL A 119 -16.30 -3.71 -4.01
C VAL A 119 -17.58 -4.52 -3.81
N LEU A 120 -18.59 -4.30 -4.65
CA LEU A 120 -19.87 -5.00 -4.56
C LEU A 120 -19.77 -6.51 -4.84
N ASN A 121 -18.78 -6.96 -5.63
CA ASN A 121 -18.61 -8.38 -5.96
C ASN A 121 -17.76 -9.16 -4.95
N GLU A 122 -16.84 -8.52 -4.22
CA GLU A 122 -16.03 -9.18 -3.19
C GLU A 122 -16.77 -9.38 -1.86
N LEU A 123 -17.87 -8.63 -1.61
CA LEU A 123 -18.68 -8.73 -0.39
C LEU A 123 -19.81 -9.78 -0.46
N THR A 124 -19.98 -10.44 -1.61
CA THR A 124 -21.03 -11.45 -1.86
C THR A 124 -20.55 -12.90 -1.79
N HIS A 125 -19.34 -13.15 -1.30
CA HIS A 125 -18.78 -14.51 -1.14
C HIS A 125 -18.24 -14.77 0.25
#